data_AF-Q9I1H8-F1
#
_entry.id   AF-Q9I1H8-F1
#
_cell.length_a   1.000
_cell.length_b   1.000
_cell.length_c   1.000
_cell.angle_alpha   90.00
_cell.angle_beta   90.00
_cell.angle_gamma   90.00
#
_symmetry.space_group_name_H-M   'P 1'
#
loop_
_entity.id
_entity.type
_entity.pdbx_description
1 polymer ?
#
loop_
_entity_poly.entity_id
_entity_poly.type
_entity_poly.pdbx_seq_one_letter_code
_entity_poly.pdbx_strand_id
1 'polypeptide(L)'
;MAYRPQDIFFRSSAPVTIDEDRCIADKGCTVCVEVCPMDLLAIDPTTRKAYMAYDECWYCMPCEKDCPTGAVKVEIPYLLR
;
A
#
# COMPACT_ATOMS: atom_id res chain seq x y z
N MET A 1 -4.87 -23.36 29.29
CA MET A 1 -5.20 -23.55 27.85
C MET A 1 -4.01 -23.16 27.02
N ALA A 2 -3.48 -24.05 26.18
CA ALA A 2 -2.46 -23.71 25.19
C ALA A 2 -3.17 -23.34 23.87
N TYR A 3 -3.24 -22.05 23.54
CA TYR A 3 -3.74 -21.59 22.25
C TYR A 3 -2.71 -21.93 21.17
N ARG A 4 -3.18 -22.38 19.99
CA ARG A 4 -2.33 -22.61 18.80
C ARG A 4 -2.62 -21.49 17.78
N PRO A 5 -1.61 -20.79 17.26
CA PRO A 5 -1.80 -19.87 16.15
C PRO A 5 -2.27 -20.64 14.90
N GLN A 6 -3.10 -20.00 14.08
CA GLN A 6 -3.51 -20.47 12.77
C GLN A 6 -2.99 -19.44 11.75
N ASP A 7 -2.34 -19.91 10.70
CA ASP A 7 -1.92 -19.03 9.61
C ASP A 7 -3.15 -18.70 8.74
N ILE A 8 -3.61 -17.46 8.82
CA ILE A 8 -4.70 -16.95 7.98
C ILE A 8 -4.09 -16.43 6.67
N PHE A 9 -3.98 -17.31 5.68
CA PHE A 9 -3.62 -16.93 4.31
C PHE A 9 -4.86 -16.43 3.55
N PHE A 10 -5.53 -15.37 4.01
CA PHE A 10 -6.65 -14.83 3.25
C PHE A 10 -6.14 -13.91 2.12
N ARG A 11 -5.89 -14.54 0.97
CA ARG A 11 -5.60 -13.93 -0.34
C ARG A 11 -6.73 -12.99 -0.75
N SER A 12 -6.62 -11.72 -0.38
CA SER A 12 -7.27 -10.64 -1.13
C SER A 12 -6.21 -9.92 -1.96
N SER A 13 -6.62 -9.35 -3.11
CA SER A 13 -5.77 -8.43 -3.85
C SER A 13 -5.28 -7.33 -2.91
N ALA A 14 -4.00 -6.95 -3.04
CA ALA A 14 -3.42 -5.87 -2.23
C ALA A 14 -4.37 -4.66 -2.24
N PRO A 15 -4.82 -4.19 -1.07
CA PRO A 15 -5.81 -3.12 -0.99
C PRO A 15 -5.26 -1.78 -1.50
N VAL A 16 -3.94 -1.65 -1.62
CA VAL A 16 -3.29 -0.51 -2.28
C VAL A 16 -2.63 -1.02 -3.56
N THR A 17 -3.00 -0.43 -4.69
CA THR A 17 -2.41 -0.70 -6.00
C THR A 17 -1.69 0.54 -6.50
N ILE A 18 -0.60 0.33 -7.26
CA ILE A 18 0.27 1.40 -7.73
C ILE A 18 0.41 1.30 -9.25
N ASP A 19 0.15 2.41 -9.92
CA ASP A 19 0.33 2.60 -11.35
C ASP A 19 1.81 2.95 -11.61
N GLU A 20 2.56 1.99 -12.18
CA GLU A 20 3.99 2.13 -12.44
C GLU A 20 4.31 3.25 -13.44
N ASP A 21 3.41 3.55 -14.38
CA ASP A 21 3.59 4.59 -15.40
C ASP A 21 3.47 6.00 -14.79
N ARG A 22 2.61 6.15 -13.78
CA ARG A 22 2.40 7.44 -13.07
C ARG A 22 3.31 7.61 -11.86
N CYS A 23 3.86 6.53 -11.32
CA CYS A 23 4.72 6.58 -10.14
C CYS A 23 6.06 7.25 -10.46
N ILE A 24 6.38 8.32 -9.73
CA ILE A 24 7.62 9.11 -9.87
C ILE A 24 8.63 8.85 -8.73
N ALA A 25 8.54 7.69 -8.07
CA ALA A 25 9.50 7.31 -7.02
C ALA A 25 10.94 7.21 -7.56
N ASP A 26 11.11 6.92 -8.86
CA ASP A 26 12.38 6.94 -9.57
C ASP A 26 13.05 8.32 -9.62
N LYS A 27 12.26 9.39 -9.43
CA LYS A 27 12.69 10.79 -9.31
C LYS A 27 12.87 11.24 -7.85
N GLY A 28 12.70 10.35 -6.87
CA GLY A 28 12.85 10.63 -5.45
C GLY A 28 11.55 10.95 -4.70
N CYS A 29 10.37 10.63 -5.25
CA CYS A 29 9.11 10.79 -4.54
C CYS A 29 8.90 9.66 -3.51
N THR A 30 8.72 10.03 -2.25
CA THR A 30 8.52 9.11 -1.10
C THR A 30 7.21 9.37 -0.34
N VAL A 31 6.35 10.26 -0.85
CA VAL A 31 5.15 10.75 -0.15
C VAL A 31 4.28 9.62 0.38
N CYS A 32 3.99 8.60 -0.44
CA CYS A 32 3.11 7.50 -0.05
C CYS A 32 3.65 6.67 1.14
N VAL A 33 4.98 6.57 1.26
CA VAL A 33 5.65 5.89 2.39
C VAL A 33 5.58 6.78 3.63
N GLU A 34 5.89 8.07 3.49
CA GLU A 34 5.93 9.03 4.60
C GLU A 34 4.56 9.27 5.24
N VAL A 35 3.49 9.28 4.45
CA VAL A 35 2.12 9.52 4.95
C VAL A 35 1.45 8.24 5.47
N CYS A 36 2.05 7.06 5.28
CA CYS A 36 1.48 5.81 5.75
C CYS A 36 1.73 5.65 7.26
N PRO A 37 0.70 5.69 8.12
CA PRO A 37 0.90 5.59 9.57
C PRO A 37 1.37 4.20 10.03
N MET A 38 1.21 3.20 9.17
CA MET A 38 1.50 1.79 9.44
C MET A 38 2.74 1.29 8.69
N ASP A 39 3.43 2.16 7.95
CA ASP A 39 4.66 1.83 7.20
C ASP A 39 4.51 0.61 6.27
N LEU A 40 3.37 0.53 5.56
CA LEU A 40 3.00 -0.63 4.74
C LEU A 40 3.48 -0.53 3.29
N LEU A 41 3.97 0.64 2.89
CA LEU A 41 4.43 0.94 1.54
C LEU A 41 5.95 1.07 1.54
N ALA A 42 6.60 0.52 0.52
CA ALA A 42 8.05 0.59 0.36
C ALA A 42 8.40 0.92 -1.09
N ILE A 43 9.66 1.32 -1.32
CA ILE A 43 10.19 1.54 -2.68
C ILE A 43 11.06 0.35 -3.05
N ASP A 44 10.75 -0.30 -4.18
CA ASP A 44 11.57 -1.39 -4.70
C ASP A 44 12.90 -0.82 -5.24
N PRO A 45 14.06 -1.28 -4.77
CA PRO A 45 15.36 -0.78 -5.20
C PRO A 45 15.68 -1.09 -6.67
N THR A 46 15.03 -2.10 -7.27
CA THR A 46 15.24 -2.56 -8.64
C THR A 46 14.41 -1.75 -9.62
N THR A 47 13.09 -1.67 -9.39
CA THR A 47 12.17 -0.94 -10.28
C THR A 47 12.17 0.57 -9.99
N ARG A 48 12.60 0.97 -8.79
CA ARG A 48 12.44 2.32 -8.23
C ARG A 48 10.99 2.78 -8.22
N LYS A 49 10.07 1.84 -8.02
CA LYS A 49 8.62 2.09 -7.90
C LYS A 49 8.14 1.77 -6.50
N ALA A 50 7.13 2.51 -6.06
CA ALA A 50 6.46 2.21 -4.82
C ALA A 50 5.65 0.90 -4.96
N TYR A 51 5.64 0.08 -3.92
CA TYR A 51 4.86 -1.14 -3.84
C TYR A 51 4.32 -1.34 -2.42
N MET A 52 3.34 -2.22 -2.27
CA MET A 52 2.76 -2.59 -0.98
C MET A 52 3.54 -3.75 -0.36
N ALA A 53 4.22 -3.50 0.76
CA ALA A 53 5.09 -4.47 1.43
C ALA A 53 4.32 -5.41 2.38
N TYR A 54 3.23 -4.92 2.98
CA TYR A 54 2.45 -5.65 3.98
C TYR A 54 0.95 -5.44 3.73
N ASP A 55 0.12 -6.47 3.94
CA ASP A 55 -1.32 -6.50 3.62
C ASP A 55 -2.26 -5.89 4.68
N GLU A 56 -1.71 -5.25 5.70
CA GLU A 56 -2.44 -4.74 6.87
C GLU A 56 -3.00 -3.31 6.70
N CYS A 57 -3.37 -2.91 5.48
CA CYS A 57 -3.84 -1.55 5.20
C CYS A 57 -5.18 -1.25 5.89
N TRP A 58 -5.25 -0.11 6.58
CA TRP A 58 -6.47 0.40 7.21
C TRP A 58 -7.26 1.37 6.31
N TYR A 59 -7.01 1.40 4.99
CA TYR A 59 -7.85 2.17 4.07
C TYR A 59 -8.01 3.66 4.44
N CYS A 60 -7.01 4.25 5.09
CA CYS A 60 -7.07 5.64 5.56
C CYS A 60 -7.00 6.67 4.41
N MET A 61 -6.56 6.24 3.22
CA MET A 61 -6.44 7.02 1.98
C MET A 61 -5.44 8.20 1.93
N PRO A 62 -4.51 8.46 2.88
CA PRO A 62 -3.58 9.57 2.72
C PRO A 62 -2.60 9.32 1.56
N CYS A 63 -2.18 8.07 1.34
CA CYS A 63 -1.27 7.72 0.26
C CYS A 63 -1.87 7.93 -1.13
N GLU A 64 -3.18 7.74 -1.31
CA GLU A 64 -3.90 8.04 -2.55
C GLU A 64 -4.15 9.54 -2.70
N LYS A 65 -4.62 10.20 -1.63
CA LYS A 65 -4.96 11.63 -1.65
C LYS A 65 -3.75 12.54 -1.88
N ASP A 66 -2.63 12.22 -1.24
CA ASP A 66 -1.43 13.06 -1.26
C ASP A 66 -0.49 12.70 -2.43
N CYS A 67 -0.83 11.68 -3.22
CA CYS A 67 -0.04 11.29 -4.37
C CYS A 67 -0.08 12.39 -5.45
N PRO A 68 1.04 13.07 -5.77
CA PRO A 68 1.04 14.21 -6.69
C PRO A 68 0.69 13.83 -8.14
N THR A 69 0.87 12.56 -8.51
CA THR A 69 0.60 12.02 -9.84
C THR A 69 -0.67 11.18 -9.91
N GLY A 70 -1.33 10.93 -8.77
CA GLY A 70 -2.47 10.02 -8.70
C GLY A 70 -2.10 8.56 -9.05
N ALA A 71 -0.87 8.15 -8.76
CA ALA A 71 -0.39 6.80 -9.04
C ALA A 71 -0.85 5.74 -8.02
N VAL A 72 -1.29 6.16 -6.83
CA VAL A 72 -1.70 5.25 -5.75
C VAL A 72 -3.22 5.16 -5.71
N LYS A 73 -3.77 3.95 -5.62
CA LYS A 73 -5.22 3.71 -5.50
C LYS A 73 -5.52 2.76 -4.35
N VAL A 74 -6.42 3.15 -3.45
CA VAL A 74 -6.90 2.33 -2.34
C VAL A 74 -8.25 1.69 -2.69
N GLU A 75 -8.27 0.38 -2.81
CA GLU A 75 -9.49 -0.41 -3.01
C GLU A 75 -10.11 -0.77 -1.66
N ILE A 76 -11.14 -0.04 -1.27
CA ILE A 76 -11.88 -0.29 -0.03
C ILE A 76 -12.83 -1.48 -0.24
N PRO A 77 -12.73 -2.56 0.57
CA PRO A 77 -13.64 -3.69 0.53
C PRO A 77 -15.08 -3.23 0.62
N TYR A 78 -15.98 -3.87 -0.15
CA TYR A 78 -17.41 -3.54 -0.18
C TYR A 78 -18.04 -3.49 1.22
N LEU A 79 -17.56 -4.29 2.16
CA LEU A 79 -18.05 -4.34 3.54
C LEU A 79 -17.80 -3.06 4.36
N LEU A 80 -16.92 -2.16 3.88
CA LEU A 80 -16.62 -0.87 4.51
C LEU A 80 -17.27 0.33 3.78
N ARG A 81 -18.09 0.08 2.74
CA ARG A 81 -18.88 1.10 2.01
C ARG A 81 -20.35 1.04 2.41
#